data_AF-A0A9X3JN52-F1
#
_entry.id   AF-A0A9X3JN52-F1
#
_cell.length_a   1.000
_cell.length_b   1.000
_cell.length_c   1.000
_cell.angle_alpha   90.00
_cell.angle_beta   90.00
_cell.angle_gamma   90.00
#
_symmetry.space_group_name_H-M   'P 1'
#
loop_
_entity.id
_entity.type
_entity.pdbx_description
1 polymer ?
#
loop_
_entity_poly.entity_id
_entity_poly.type
_entity_poly.pdbx_seq_one_letter_code
_entity_poly.pdbx_strand_id
1 'polypeptide(L)' 'MTVFPVVSGRTGTSPVLAGAGDADLELPESRTLDGRTQELVHRPAPR' A
#
# COMPACT_ATOMS: atom_id res chain seq x y z
N MET A 1 -2.94 -2.83 -2.80
CA MET A 1 -3.10 -1.83 -1.72
C MET A 1 -3.70 -0.58 -2.33
N THR A 2 -4.70 0.02 -1.67
CA THR A 2 -5.33 1.26 -2.12
C THR A 2 -4.99 2.37 -1.14
N VAL A 3 -4.47 3.49 -1.65
CA VAL A 3 -4.05 4.64 -0.86
C VAL A 3 -4.96 5.82 -1.19
N PHE A 4 -5.68 6.29 -0.18
CA PHE A 4 -6.51 7.49 -0.27
C PHE A 4 -5.69 8.70 0.18
N PRO A 5 -5.73 9.84 -0.53
CA PRO A 5 -4.98 11.04 -0.15
C PRO A 5 -5.72 11.79 0.96
N VAL A 6 -5.68 11.21 2.17
CA VAL A 6 -6.28 11.71 3.41
C VAL A 6 -5.26 11.58 4.53
N VAL A 7 -5.09 12.63 5.33
CA VAL A 7 -4.30 12.59 6.57
C VAL A 7 -5.27 12.48 7.74
N SER A 8 -5.20 11.39 8.50
CA SER A 8 -6.13 11.11 9.61
C SER A 8 -5.77 11.82 10.92
N GLY A 9 -4.55 12.36 11.04
CA GLY A 9 -4.02 12.95 12.27
C GLY A 9 -3.79 11.95 13.41
N ARG A 10 -3.96 10.64 13.17
CA ARG A 10 -3.80 9.57 14.15
C ARG A 10 -2.94 8.45 13.57
N THR A 11 -1.87 8.10 14.28
CA THR A 11 -0.95 7.03 13.88
C THR A 11 -1.43 5.67 14.39
N GLY A 12 -1.33 4.64 13.56
CA GLY A 12 -1.46 3.24 14.01
C GLY A 12 -2.85 2.77 14.45
N THR A 13 -3.92 3.53 14.16
CA THR A 13 -5.28 3.18 14.62
C THR A 13 -5.79 1.85 14.08
N SER A 14 -5.42 1.48 12.85
CA SER A 14 -5.79 0.19 12.22
C SER A 14 -4.81 -0.14 11.07
N PRO A 15 -3.60 -0.65 11.37
CA PRO A 15 -2.60 -0.92 10.35
C PRO A 15 -2.97 -2.16 9.52
N VAL A 16 -3.07 -2.01 8.19
CA VAL A 16 -3.46 -3.10 7.27
C VAL A 16 -2.40 -4.21 7.18
N LEU A 17 -1.14 -3.87 7.44
CA LEU A 17 0.00 -4.79 7.39
C LEU A 17 0.57 -5.09 8.79
N ALA A 18 -0.24 -4.93 9.84
CA ALA A 18 0.21 -5.18 11.20
C ALA A 18 0.70 -6.62 11.36
N GLY A 19 1.93 -6.80 11.88
CA GLY A 19 2.53 -8.11 12.09
C GLY A 19 3.01 -8.81 10.82
N ALA A 20 2.88 -8.19 9.64
CA ALA A 20 3.63 -8.62 8.47
C ALA A 20 5.12 -8.35 8.77
N GLY A 21 5.94 -9.40 8.74
CA GLY A 21 7.39 -9.24 8.81
C GLY A 21 7.94 -8.55 7.55
N ASP A 22 9.26 -8.37 7.51
CA ASP A 22 9.91 -7.78 6.35
C ASP A 22 9.78 -8.72 5.13
N ALA A 23 9.40 -8.15 3.99
CA ALA A 23 9.24 -8.86 2.74
C ALA A 23 9.74 -8.02 1.56
N ASP A 24 10.54 -8.63 0.70
CA ASP A 24 10.92 -8.04 -0.58
C ASP A 24 9.74 -8.15 -1.55
N LEU A 25 9.27 -7.00 -2.02
CA LEU A 25 8.13 -6.88 -2.92
C LEU A 25 8.53 -6.09 -4.15
N GLU A 26 8.10 -6.56 -5.31
CA GLU A 26 8.10 -5.77 -6.53
C GLU A 26 6.75 -5.06 -6.70
N LEU A 27 6.77 -3.90 -7.38
CA LEU A 27 5.59 -3.10 -7.70
C LEU A 27 5.35 -3.10 -9.23
N PRO A 28 4.81 -4.19 -9.81
CA PRO A 28 4.57 -4.28 -11.24
C PRO A 28 3.50 -3.32 -11.77
N GLU A 29 2.54 -2.91 -10.94
CA GLU A 29 1.48 -1.97 -11.35
C GLU A 29 1.23 -0.91 -10.28
N SER A 30 1.16 0.34 -10.74
CA SER A 30 0.72 1.51 -9.97
C SER A 30 -0.15 2.37 -10.86
N ARG A 31 -1.38 2.65 -10.42
CA ARG A 31 -2.33 3.49 -11.18
C ARG A 31 -3.09 4.46 -10.29
N THR A 32 -3.49 5.58 -10.89
CA THR A 32 -4.39 6.55 -10.27
C THR A 32 -5.82 6.22 -10.67
N LEU A 33 -6.64 5.87 -9.68
CA LEU A 33 -8.10 5.81 -9.78
C LEU A 33 -8.66 7.19 -9.48
N ASP A 34 -9.86 7.51 -10.00
CA ASP A 34 -10.65 8.71 -9.69
C ASP A 34 -9.94 10.09 -9.75
N GLY A 35 -8.73 10.13 -10.32
CA GLY A 35 -7.88 11.32 -10.39
C GLY A 35 -7.09 11.61 -9.11
N ARG A 36 -7.23 10.83 -8.04
CA ARG A 36 -6.55 11.11 -6.75
C ARG A 36 -6.23 9.88 -5.90
N THR A 37 -6.96 8.79 -6.03
CA THR A 37 -6.71 7.55 -5.28
C THR A 37 -5.63 6.71 -5.97
N GLN A 38 -4.63 6.20 -5.24
CA GLN A 38 -3.61 5.32 -5.82
C GLN A 38 -3.94 3.85 -5.56
N GLU A 39 -3.87 3.01 -6.59
CA GLU A 39 -3.88 1.56 -6.47
C GLU A 39 -2.50 1.00 -6.81
N LEU A 40 -1.98 0.17 -5.91
CA LEU A 40 -0.64 -0.41 -5.94
C LEU A 40 -0.73 -1.95 -5.86
N VAL A 41 -0.32 -2.64 -6.93
CA VAL A 41 -0.29 -4.11 -6.97
C VAL A 41 1.12 -4.58 -6.69
N HIS A 42 1.29 -5.31 -5.59
CA HIS A 42 2.58 -5.86 -5.18
C HIS A 42 2.63 -7.36 -5.46
N ARG A 43 3.82 -7.85 -5.79
CA ARG A 43 4.10 -9.29 -5.85
C ARG A 43 5.38 -9.60 -5.08
N PRO A 44 5.52 -10.81 -4.50
CA PRO A 44 6.79 -11.24 -3.90
C PRO A 44 7.92 -11.17 -4.93
N ALA A 45 9.08 -10.66 -4.50
CA ALA A 45 10.30 -10.74 -5.30
C ALA A 45 10.74 -12.21 -5.43
N PRO A 46 11.17 -12.68 -6.62
CA PRO A 46 11.94 -13.92 -6.72
C PRO A 46 13.22 -13.77 -5.89
N ARG A 47 13.60 -14.81 -5.14
CA ARG A 47 14.91 -14.86 -4.47
C ARG A 47 16.05 -14.99 -5.47
#